data_AF-A0A497EKQ8-F1
#
_entry.id   AF-A0A497EKQ8-F1
#
_cell.length_a   1.000
_cell.length_b   1.000
_cell.length_c   1.000
_cell.angle_alpha   90.00
_cell.angle_beta   90.00
_cell.angle_gamma   90.00
#
_symmetry.space_group_name_H-M   'P 1'
#
loop_
_entity.id
_entity.type
_entity.pdbx_description
1 polymer ?
#
loop_
_entity_poly.entity_id
_entity_poly.type
_entity_poly.pdbx_seq_one_letter_code
_entity_poly.pdbx_strand_id
1 'polypeptide(L)'
;MKEGAIPLRFLVSLILAIVIFLPVILVLSKCSTLTAEGKLKKSLTDLLEAASKLKPDEVDAVLIFIPAGYEIHFGAVGCKGLIWVKRGGKEIFRLEKDDVPFSSFSIESDKGDKYIALQIKKLSPKGNETCGIVTINKQK
;
A
#
# COMPACT_ATOMS: atom_id res chain seq x y z
N MET A 1 -50.94 -1.17 -21.73
CA MET A 1 -49.67 -0.57 -21.29
C MET A 1 -48.75 -0.56 -22.50
N LYS A 2 -48.48 0.61 -23.10
CA LYS A 2 -47.64 0.70 -24.30
C LYS A 2 -46.18 0.78 -23.86
N GLU A 3 -45.40 -0.22 -24.25
CA GLU A 3 -43.95 -0.24 -24.08
C GLU A 3 -43.35 1.01 -24.73
N GLY A 4 -42.70 1.84 -23.91
CA GLY A 4 -42.01 3.04 -24.38
C GLY A 4 -40.75 2.64 -25.13
N ALA A 5 -40.84 2.52 -26.45
CA ALA A 5 -39.68 2.33 -27.31
C ALA A 5 -38.76 3.56 -27.22
N ILE A 6 -37.56 3.37 -26.68
CA ILE A 6 -36.52 4.41 -26.64
C ILE A 6 -36.19 4.80 -28.08
N PRO A 7 -36.25 6.08 -28.47
CA PRO A 7 -36.00 6.46 -29.86
C PRO A 7 -34.55 6.15 -30.23
N LEU A 8 -34.33 5.45 -31.34
CA LEU A 8 -33.04 4.93 -31.78
C LEU A 8 -31.90 5.98 -31.75
N ARG A 9 -32.22 7.25 -32.03
CA ARG A 9 -31.29 8.40 -31.94
C ARG A 9 -30.70 8.62 -30.54
N PHE A 10 -31.46 8.37 -29.48
CA PHE A 10 -30.95 8.46 -28.10
C PHE A 10 -30.05 7.28 -27.76
N LEU A 11 -30.36 6.08 -28.28
CA LEU A 11 -29.53 4.90 -28.10
C LEU A 11 -28.17 5.06 -28.78
N VAL A 12 -28.16 5.55 -30.02
CA VAL A 12 -26.92 5.80 -30.79
C VAL A 12 -26.07 6.89 -30.12
N SER A 13 -26.68 7.97 -29.65
CA SER A 13 -25.97 9.03 -28.93
C SER A 13 -25.38 8.55 -27.60
N LEU A 14 -26.12 7.71 -26.85
CA LEU A 14 -25.64 7.12 -25.59
C LEU A 14 -24.48 6.15 -25.82
N ILE A 15 -24.56 5.30 -26.84
CA ILE A 15 -23.48 4.37 -27.20
C ILE A 15 -22.22 5.16 -27.61
N LEU A 16 -22.37 6.21 -28.43
CA LEU A 16 -21.25 7.04 -28.85
C LEU A 16 -20.59 7.73 -27.65
N ALA A 17 -21.39 8.24 -26.70
CA ALA A 17 -20.87 8.82 -25.47
C ALA A 17 -20.09 7.78 -24.64
N ILE A 18 -20.62 6.58 -24.46
CA ILE A 18 -19.91 5.51 -23.72
C ILE A 18 -18.60 5.16 -24.43
N VAL A 19 -18.60 4.98 -25.75
CA VAL A 19 -17.39 4.62 -26.52
C VAL A 19 -16.29 5.68 -26.40
N ILE A 20 -16.65 6.97 -26.31
CA ILE A 20 -15.68 8.07 -26.17
C ILE A 20 -15.25 8.25 -24.71
N PHE A 21 -16.18 8.29 -23.77
CA PHE A 21 -15.89 8.62 -22.37
C PHE A 21 -15.32 7.43 -21.58
N LEU A 22 -15.73 6.19 -21.87
CA LEU A 22 -15.25 4.99 -21.17
C LEU A 22 -13.71 4.82 -21.24
N PRO A 23 -13.04 4.89 -22.42
CA PRO A 23 -11.59 4.76 -22.48
C PRO A 23 -10.88 5.89 -21.72
N VAL A 24 -11.40 7.13 -21.79
CA VAL A 24 -10.84 8.28 -21.06
C VAL A 24 -10.94 8.05 -19.55
N ILE A 25 -12.09 7.62 -19.06
CA ILE A 25 -12.31 7.31 -17.63
C ILE A 25 -11.40 6.16 -17.17
N LEU A 26 -11.23 5.13 -17.99
CA LEU A 26 -10.34 4.00 -17.68
C LEU A 26 -8.87 4.42 -17.63
N VAL A 27 -8.42 5.30 -18.53
CA VAL A 27 -7.06 5.85 -18.53
C VAL A 27 -6.84 6.73 -17.29
N LEU A 28 -7.76 7.64 -16.99
CA LEU A 28 -7.68 8.52 -15.82
C LEU A 28 -7.68 7.73 -14.49
N SER A 29 -8.46 6.65 -14.43
CA SER A 29 -8.47 5.74 -13.27
C SER A 29 -7.13 5.03 -13.09
N LYS A 30 -6.52 4.54 -14.18
CA LYS A 30 -5.21 3.87 -14.14
C LYS A 30 -4.07 4.84 -13.77
N CYS A 31 -4.07 6.06 -14.29
CA CYS A 31 -3.07 7.08 -13.95
C CYS A 31 -3.15 7.49 -12.47
N SER A 32 -4.35 7.62 -11.92
CA SER A 32 -4.55 7.92 -10.49
C SER A 32 -4.01 6.79 -9.59
N THR A 33 -4.15 5.54 -10.01
CA THR A 33 -3.59 4.40 -9.28
C THR A 33 -2.07 4.29 -9.41
N LEU A 34 -1.49 4.56 -10.59
CA LEU A 34 -0.04 4.56 -10.78
C LEU A 34 0.66 5.63 -9.93
N THR A 35 0.03 6.80 -9.76
CA THR A 35 0.58 7.88 -8.94
C THR A 35 0.44 7.61 -7.43
N ALA A 36 -0.67 6.98 -7.00
CA ALA A 36 -0.84 6.57 -5.61
C ALA A 36 0.11 5.41 -5.23
N GLU A 37 0.25 4.41 -6.10
CA GLU A 37 1.19 3.31 -5.93
C GLU A 37 2.64 3.79 -5.90
N GLY A 38 3.02 4.69 -6.82
CA GLY A 38 4.36 5.26 -6.86
C GLY A 38 4.70 6.05 -5.59
N LYS A 39 3.75 6.84 -5.06
CA LYS A 39 3.92 7.54 -3.77
C LYS A 39 4.06 6.56 -2.62
N LEU A 40 3.21 5.54 -2.56
CA LEU A 40 3.26 4.50 -1.54
C LEU A 40 4.60 3.76 -1.55
N LYS A 41 5.04 3.32 -2.73
CA LYS A 41 6.32 2.63 -2.91
C LYS A 41 7.47 3.50 -2.44
N LYS A 42 7.49 4.79 -2.80
CA LYS A 42 8.50 5.74 -2.32
C LYS A 42 8.50 5.86 -0.80
N SER A 43 7.34 6.09 -0.18
CA SER A 43 7.23 6.21 1.29
C SER A 43 7.72 4.97 2.03
N LEU A 44 7.44 3.77 1.50
CA LEU A 44 7.90 2.52 2.12
C LEU A 44 9.39 2.26 1.91
N THR A 45 9.95 2.64 0.76
CA THR A 45 11.40 2.62 0.54
C THR A 45 12.11 3.57 1.50
N ASP A 46 11.58 4.78 1.68
CA ASP A 46 12.12 5.77 2.61
C ASP A 46 12.05 5.25 4.06
N LEU A 47 10.99 4.50 4.43
CA LEU A 47 10.92 3.81 5.72
C LEU A 47 12.03 2.77 5.89
N LEU A 48 12.26 1.90 4.89
CA LEU A 48 13.33 0.89 4.97
C LEU A 48 14.71 1.57 5.10
N GLU A 49 14.89 2.70 4.43
CA GLU A 49 16.09 3.51 4.55
C GLU A 49 16.25 4.10 5.95
N ALA A 50 15.19 4.68 6.52
CA ALA A 50 15.19 5.20 7.88
C ALA A 50 15.49 4.09 8.90
N ALA A 51 14.79 2.95 8.81
CA ALA A 51 15.02 1.79 9.66
C ALA A 51 16.46 1.27 9.59
N SER A 52 17.10 1.37 8.43
CA SER A 52 18.48 0.93 8.26
C SER A 52 19.50 1.79 9.02
N LYS A 53 19.20 3.08 9.20
CA LYS A 53 20.07 4.05 9.86
C LYS A 53 19.98 4.01 11.38
N LEU A 54 18.94 3.37 11.92
CA LEU A 54 18.79 3.15 13.35
C LEU A 54 19.92 2.27 13.88
N LYS A 55 20.33 2.52 15.11
CA LYS A 55 21.18 1.61 15.88
C LYS A 55 20.33 0.42 16.35
N PRO A 56 20.95 -0.74 16.64
CA PRO A 56 20.25 -1.85 17.26
C PRO A 56 19.48 -1.41 18.51
N ASP A 57 18.24 -1.86 18.65
CA ASP A 57 17.31 -1.52 19.74
C ASP A 57 16.83 -0.06 19.79
N GLU A 58 17.24 0.78 18.85
CA GLU A 58 16.72 2.13 18.69
C GLU A 58 15.32 2.11 18.06
N VAL A 59 14.50 3.06 18.50
CA VAL A 59 13.10 3.21 18.10
C VAL A 59 12.92 4.57 17.46
N ASP A 60 12.20 4.60 16.34
CA ASP A 60 11.81 5.83 15.66
C ASP A 60 10.33 5.76 15.27
N ALA A 61 9.74 6.90 14.94
CA ALA A 61 8.36 7.00 14.49
C ALA A 61 8.30 7.66 13.11
N VAL A 62 7.67 6.99 12.16
CA VAL A 62 7.54 7.44 10.78
C VAL A 62 6.09 7.49 10.36
N LEU A 63 5.74 8.55 9.63
CA LEU A 63 4.41 8.72 9.05
C LEU A 63 4.41 8.13 7.63
N ILE A 64 3.55 7.14 7.37
CA ILE A 64 3.41 6.54 6.04
C ILE A 64 2.07 6.86 5.43
N PHE A 65 2.10 7.28 4.17
CA PHE A 65 0.91 7.38 3.33
C PHE A 65 0.42 6.00 2.90
N ILE A 66 -0.82 5.64 3.22
CA ILE A 66 -1.50 4.43 2.72
C ILE A 66 -2.76 4.83 1.93
N PRO A 67 -2.76 4.67 0.60
CA PRO A 67 -3.95 4.92 -0.20
C PRO A 67 -5.06 3.90 0.08
N ALA A 68 -6.31 4.31 -0.12
CA ALA A 68 -7.47 3.45 0.14
C ALA A 68 -7.42 2.15 -0.67
N GLY A 69 -7.75 1.04 0.00
CA GLY A 69 -7.76 -0.31 -0.58
C GLY A 69 -6.39 -0.98 -0.67
N TYR A 70 -5.32 -0.32 -0.22
CA TYR A 70 -4.00 -0.95 -0.06
C TYR A 70 -3.86 -1.54 1.34
N GLU A 71 -3.32 -2.75 1.39
CA GLU A 71 -2.96 -3.48 2.60
C GLU A 71 -1.43 -3.57 2.64
N ILE A 72 -0.82 -3.24 3.77
CA ILE A 72 0.63 -3.30 3.95
C ILE A 72 0.92 -4.27 5.07
N HIS A 73 1.80 -5.21 4.77
CA HIS A 73 2.31 -6.16 5.72
C HIS A 73 3.80 -5.91 5.91
N PHE A 74 4.22 -5.77 7.15
CA PHE A 74 5.62 -5.70 7.53
C PHE A 74 6.04 -7.07 8.05
N GLY A 75 7.29 -7.41 7.87
CA GLY A 75 7.87 -8.62 8.42
C GLY A 75 9.39 -8.55 8.46
N ALA A 76 9.99 -9.49 9.18
CA ALA A 76 11.41 -9.74 9.15
C ALA A 76 11.62 -11.24 8.96
N VAL A 77 12.59 -11.62 8.12
CA VAL A 77 12.97 -13.02 7.89
C VAL A 77 14.50 -13.07 7.86
N GLY A 78 15.09 -13.76 8.84
CA GLY A 78 16.53 -13.64 9.12
C GLY A 78 16.97 -12.18 9.26
N CYS A 79 18.13 -11.83 8.72
CA CYS A 79 18.64 -10.45 8.74
C CYS A 79 17.88 -9.47 7.83
N LYS A 80 16.80 -9.89 7.15
CA LYS A 80 16.10 -9.07 6.16
C LYS A 80 14.84 -8.42 6.73
N GLY A 81 14.65 -7.14 6.43
CA GLY A 81 13.37 -6.45 6.55
C GLY A 81 12.53 -6.64 5.29
N LEU A 82 11.24 -6.93 5.46
CA LEU A 82 10.31 -7.24 4.38
C LEU A 82 9.06 -6.36 4.49
N ILE A 83 8.61 -5.86 3.35
CA ILE A 83 7.33 -5.17 3.22
C ILE A 83 6.57 -5.75 2.03
N TRP A 84 5.38 -6.27 2.26
CA TRP A 84 4.49 -6.80 1.21
C TRP A 84 3.27 -5.89 1.09
N VAL A 85 3.03 -5.38 -0.12
CA VAL A 85 1.88 -4.51 -0.39
C VAL A 85 0.87 -5.25 -1.24
N LYS A 86 -0.35 -5.33 -0.74
CA LYS A 86 -1.48 -5.97 -1.42
C LYS A 86 -2.58 -4.96 -1.73
N ARG A 87 -3.39 -5.26 -2.73
CA ARG A 87 -4.63 -4.54 -3.03
C ARG A 87 -5.66 -5.51 -3.55
N GLY A 88 -6.82 -5.60 -2.89
CA GLY A 88 -7.87 -6.55 -3.25
C GLY A 88 -7.39 -8.00 -3.25
N GLY A 89 -6.56 -8.38 -2.25
CA GLY A 89 -6.01 -9.73 -2.09
C GLY A 89 -4.84 -10.09 -3.02
N LYS A 90 -4.45 -9.22 -3.97
CA LYS A 90 -3.30 -9.46 -4.86
C LYS A 90 -2.08 -8.67 -4.39
N GLU A 91 -0.91 -9.29 -4.45
CA GLU A 91 0.37 -8.58 -4.25
C GLU A 91 0.60 -7.62 -5.42
N ILE A 92 0.89 -6.36 -5.08
CA ILE A 92 1.21 -5.30 -6.05
C ILE A 92 2.72 -5.14 -6.15
N PHE A 93 3.39 -5.04 -5.01
CA PHE A 93 4.85 -5.06 -4.95
C PHE A 93 5.35 -5.52 -3.57
N ARG A 94 6.63 -5.87 -3.54
CA ARG A 94 7.36 -6.28 -2.36
C ARG A 94 8.67 -5.50 -2.28
N LEU A 95 9.02 -5.06 -1.08
CA LEU A 95 10.30 -4.42 -0.78
C LEU A 95 11.06 -5.28 0.23
N GLU A 96 12.36 -5.41 0.01
CA GLU A 96 13.25 -6.17 0.88
C GLU A 96 14.52 -5.36 1.11
N LYS A 97 15.08 -5.44 2.32
CA LYS A 97 16.38 -4.85 2.62
C LYS A 97 17.18 -5.76 3.55
N ASP A 98 18.38 -6.12 3.13
CA ASP A 98 19.32 -6.94 3.90
C ASP A 98 19.87 -6.16 5.09
N ASP A 99 20.18 -6.85 6.19
CA ASP A 99 20.71 -6.33 7.46
C ASP A 99 19.85 -5.24 8.14
N VAL A 100 18.56 -5.24 7.84
CA VAL A 100 17.58 -4.32 8.41
C VAL A 100 16.37 -5.09 8.93
N PRO A 101 16.54 -6.02 9.89
CA PRO A 101 15.39 -6.61 10.54
C PRO A 101 14.73 -5.52 11.40
N PHE A 102 13.44 -5.29 11.18
CA PHE A 102 12.67 -4.31 11.96
C PHE A 102 11.31 -4.85 12.36
N SER A 103 10.83 -4.36 13.50
CA SER A 103 9.41 -4.45 13.85
C SER A 103 8.78 -3.10 13.56
N SER A 104 7.53 -3.12 13.08
CA SER A 104 6.71 -1.91 13.02
C SER A 104 5.60 -2.04 14.05
N PHE A 105 4.98 -0.96 14.51
CA PHE A 105 3.73 -0.98 15.27
C PHE A 105 2.92 0.23 14.84
N SER A 106 1.65 0.04 14.47
CA SER A 106 0.76 1.17 14.21
C SER A 106 0.51 1.87 15.55
N ILE A 107 0.95 3.12 15.64
CA ILE A 107 0.44 4.04 16.63
C ILE A 107 -0.91 4.51 16.07
N GLU A 108 -1.97 4.46 16.87
CA GLU A 108 -3.35 4.68 16.42
C GLU A 108 -3.48 5.87 15.46
N SER A 109 -4.21 5.66 14.38
CA SER A 109 -4.82 6.73 13.60
C SER A 109 -6.26 6.29 13.39
N ASP A 110 -7.16 7.13 13.88
CA ASP A 110 -8.59 6.97 13.78
C ASP A 110 -9.00 6.63 12.35
N LYS A 111 -10.01 5.76 12.24
CA LYS A 111 -10.51 5.18 11.00
C LYS A 111 -10.87 6.28 10.00
N GLY A 112 -9.96 6.58 9.07
CA GLY A 112 -10.22 7.53 7.99
C GLY A 112 -8.98 8.17 7.36
N ASP A 113 -7.84 8.18 8.03
CA ASP A 113 -6.69 8.93 7.52
C ASP A 113 -5.86 8.18 6.49
N LYS A 114 -5.38 8.95 5.51
CA LYS A 114 -4.43 8.50 4.48
C LYS A 114 -3.03 8.25 5.04
N TYR A 115 -2.79 8.53 6.32
CA TYR A 115 -1.48 8.47 6.96
C TYR A 115 -1.54 7.65 8.23
N ILE A 116 -0.56 6.79 8.42
CA ILE A 116 -0.42 5.98 9.64
C ILE A 116 0.93 6.28 10.27
N ALA A 117 0.92 6.58 11.56
CA ALA A 117 2.13 6.64 12.36
C ALA A 117 2.57 5.21 12.68
N LEU A 118 3.79 4.87 12.27
CA LEU A 118 4.41 3.58 12.51
C LEU A 118 5.63 3.79 13.39
N GLN A 119 5.61 3.20 14.58
CA GLN A 119 6.81 3.00 15.36
C GLN A 119 7.64 1.93 14.67
N ILE A 120 8.91 2.19 14.39
CA ILE A 120 9.87 1.22 13.87
C ILE A 120 10.96 0.98 14.91
N LYS A 121 11.30 -0.29 15.14
CA LYS A 121 12.43 -0.67 15.99
C LYS A 121 13.36 -1.58 15.21
N LYS A 122 14.64 -1.22 15.13
CA LYS A 122 15.66 -2.10 14.53
C LYS A 122 15.98 -3.24 15.49
N LEU A 123 15.81 -4.46 15.01
CA LEU A 123 16.13 -5.65 15.79
C LEU A 123 17.65 -5.84 15.78
N SER A 124 18.22 -6.12 16.95
CA SER A 124 19.63 -6.45 17.04
C SER A 124 19.88 -7.77 16.33
N PRO A 125 20.89 -7.88 15.44
CA PRO A 125 21.35 -9.16 14.93
C PRO A 125 22.13 -9.87 16.04
N LYS A 126 21.44 -10.39 17.06
CA LYS A 126 22.10 -11.27 18.03
C LYS A 126 22.28 -12.62 17.37
N GLY A 127 23.55 -13.03 17.28
CA GLY A 127 23.97 -14.24 16.58
C GLY A 127 23.09 -15.43 16.93
N ASN A 128 22.58 -16.07 15.87
CA ASN A 128 21.87 -17.36 15.85
C ASN A 128 20.36 -17.37 16.13
N GLU A 129 19.66 -16.24 16.14
CA GLU A 129 18.20 -16.23 16.31
C GLU A 129 17.44 -16.17 14.97
N THR A 130 16.49 -17.10 14.82
CA THR A 130 15.51 -17.11 13.74
C THR A 130 14.63 -15.87 13.89
N CYS A 131 14.86 -14.83 13.08
CA CYS A 131 14.03 -13.64 13.10
C CYS A 131 12.57 -14.02 12.79
N GLY A 132 11.74 -13.93 13.83
CA GLY A 132 10.33 -14.29 13.77
C GLY A 132 9.55 -13.36 12.84
N ILE A 133 8.63 -13.95 12.10
CA ILE A 133 7.70 -13.22 11.23
C ILE A 133 6.68 -12.52 12.13
N VAL A 134 6.83 -11.21 12.33
CA VAL A 134 5.78 -10.39 12.97
C VAL A 134 4.85 -9.88 11.88
N THR A 135 3.69 -10.53 11.71
CA THR A 135 2.65 -10.07 10.78
C THR A 135 1.81 -9.00 11.47
N ILE A 136 1.88 -7.76 10.98
CA ILE A 136 0.92 -6.73 11.39
C ILE A 136 -0.14 -6.63 10.30
N ASN A 137 -1.34 -7.04 10.68
CA ASN A 137 -2.51 -7.04 9.83
C ASN A 137 -3.39 -5.88 10.32
N LYS A 138 -3.35 -4.74 9.63
CA LYS A 138 -4.35 -3.69 9.88
C LYS A 138 -5.61 -4.07 9.09
N GLN A 139 -6.41 -4.97 9.65
CA GLN A 139 -7.75 -5.27 9.15
C GLN A 139 -8.80 -4.44 9.90
N LYS A 140 -9.63 -3.75 9.09
CA LYS A 140 -10.86 -2.98 9.36
C LYS A 140 -10.73 -1.49 9.64
#